data_AF-A0A4Y2AJI6-F1
#
_entry.id   AF-A0A4Y2AJI6-F1
#
_cell.length_a   1.000
_cell.length_b   1.000
_cell.length_c   1.000
_cell.angle_alpha   90.00
_cell.angle_beta   90.00
_cell.angle_gamma   90.00
#
_symmetry.space_group_name_H-M   'P 1'
#
loop_
_entity.id
_entity.type
_entity.pdbx_description
1 polymer ?
#
loop_
_entity_poly.entity_id
_entity_poly.type
_entity_poly.pdbx_seq_one_letter_code
_entity_poly.pdbx_strand_id
1 'polypeptide(L)'
;MLLLLHEAHCGVEKSKARARQVIFWPNINDDIEKMISTCMVCERYRPQTIKEPLISHTIPHLPYEKIGADICDYVGKSYLVVGCYLTKWVDVVQLRNKSSEEVINKLKPMFATHGIPKIMICDNVPFSSWEMKKFSKEWCFEIITSSHRYPKSNGFSEKLVGITKSLLRKAGPEKLYEALLEYRCTPISGMSVSPSQMLLSRKLRAKLPITQTELQPVVHKHFREGLIKKQARTKLYYDKQAHVRPEFISGEKVMVRVGTQWEPAVIVKKHSTPRSYLVKNKNGRIVRRNKCHIRKTNIQTNKELNPDYHDLGDEWSICGNNTQDNGLYHSNNNPVNLNRNTSHTTSQNGYLHSNNSASSNPVYITRRGRNVNRPSRYDDYLL
;
A
#
# COMPACT_ATOMS: atom_id res chain seq x y z
N MET A 1 -18.91 12.61 39.44
CA MET A 1 -17.49 13.04 39.34
C MET A 1 -16.76 12.44 38.16
N LEU A 2 -16.59 11.11 38.04
CA LEU A 2 -15.91 10.50 36.88
C LEU A 2 -16.57 10.81 35.53
N LEU A 3 -17.91 10.85 35.47
CA LEU A 3 -18.66 11.24 34.27
C LEU A 3 -18.34 12.68 33.84
N LEU A 4 -18.25 13.61 34.79
CA LEU A 4 -17.88 15.01 34.52
C LEU A 4 -16.44 15.13 34.00
N LEU A 5 -15.50 14.33 34.52
CA LEU A 5 -14.12 14.27 33.99
C LEU A 5 -14.04 13.72 32.56
N HIS A 6 -15.07 13.01 32.10
CA HIS A 6 -15.11 12.34 30.80
C HIS A 6 -16.11 12.93 29.82
N GLU A 7 -16.78 14.02 30.17
CA GLU A 7 -17.78 14.70 29.34
C GLU A 7 -17.25 15.01 27.93
N ALA A 8 -16.00 15.47 27.84
CA ALA A 8 -15.32 15.76 26.57
C ALA A 8 -14.67 14.53 25.90
N HIS A 9 -14.92 13.30 26.37
CA HIS A 9 -14.33 12.04 25.88
C HIS A 9 -12.80 12.05 25.71
N CYS A 10 -12.11 12.78 26.60
CA CYS A 10 -10.66 12.85 26.59
C CYS A 10 -10.01 11.49 26.90
N GLY A 11 -8.82 11.27 26.35
CA GLY A 11 -8.05 10.06 26.63
C GLY A 11 -7.59 9.98 28.09
N VAL A 12 -7.26 8.76 28.53
CA VAL A 12 -6.90 8.42 29.91
C VAL A 12 -5.94 9.41 30.55
N GLU A 13 -4.80 9.68 29.91
CA GLU A 13 -3.77 10.56 30.50
C GLU A 13 -4.24 12.01 30.66
N LYS A 14 -5.08 12.51 29.75
CA LYS A 14 -5.65 13.86 29.85
C LYS A 14 -6.70 13.93 30.96
N SER A 15 -7.53 12.89 31.10
CA SER A 15 -8.50 12.79 32.20
C SER A 15 -7.80 12.64 33.56
N LYS A 16 -6.72 11.86 33.66
CA LYS A 16 -5.87 11.77 34.87
C LYS A 16 -5.24 13.12 35.20
N ALA A 17 -4.67 13.82 34.20
CA ALA A 17 -4.08 15.14 34.39
C ALA A 17 -5.12 16.15 34.90
N ARG A 18 -6.35 16.11 34.38
CA ARG A 18 -7.45 16.95 34.87
C ARG A 18 -7.85 16.59 36.30
N ALA A 19 -7.99 15.29 36.60
CA ALA A 19 -8.36 14.82 37.93
C ALA A 19 -7.38 15.32 39.01
N ARG A 20 -6.07 15.19 38.75
CA ARG A 20 -4.99 15.63 39.67
C ARG A 20 -5.06 17.10 40.08
N GLN A 21 -5.75 17.95 39.31
CA GLN A 21 -5.89 19.37 39.63
C GLN A 21 -7.03 19.68 40.59
N VAL A 22 -8.05 18.81 40.67
CA VAL A 22 -9.34 19.18 41.28
C VAL A 22 -9.90 18.18 42.26
N ILE A 23 -9.54 16.89 42.18
CA ILE A 23 -10.13 15.83 43.02
C ILE A 23 -9.11 14.72 43.33
N PHE A 24 -9.27 14.04 44.46
CA PHE A 24 -8.41 12.93 44.87
C PHE A 24 -9.19 11.87 45.66
N TRP A 25 -8.89 10.60 45.41
CA TRP A 25 -9.18 9.46 46.28
C TRP A 25 -8.24 8.29 45.94
N PRO A 26 -8.06 7.31 46.85
CA PRO A 26 -7.28 6.11 46.56
C PRO A 26 -7.79 5.38 45.31
N ASN A 27 -6.90 4.96 44.41
CA ASN A 27 -7.22 4.26 43.15
C ASN A 27 -8.00 5.08 42.09
N ILE A 28 -8.05 6.41 42.19
CA ILE A 28 -8.69 7.28 41.18
C ILE A 28 -8.21 7.02 39.73
N ASN A 29 -6.94 6.67 39.55
CA ASN A 29 -6.40 6.36 38.22
C ASN A 29 -7.06 5.12 37.62
N ASP A 30 -7.26 4.08 38.41
CA ASP A 30 -7.88 2.82 37.99
C ASP A 30 -9.36 3.04 37.68
N ASP A 31 -10.04 3.86 38.47
CA ASP A 31 -11.43 4.24 38.24
C ASP A 31 -11.61 5.02 36.93
N ILE A 32 -10.70 5.96 36.63
CA ILE A 32 -10.68 6.70 35.36
C ILE A 32 -10.45 5.74 34.19
N GLU A 33 -9.47 4.84 34.31
CA GLU A 33 -9.18 3.84 33.28
C GLU A 33 -10.36 2.89 33.03
N LYS A 34 -11.00 2.41 34.11
CA LYS A 34 -12.18 1.54 34.05
C LYS A 34 -13.37 2.24 33.41
N MET A 35 -13.63 3.50 33.76
CA MET A 35 -14.72 4.27 33.17
C MET A 35 -14.49 4.55 31.67
N ILE A 36 -13.28 4.98 31.28
CA ILE A 36 -12.96 5.23 29.86
C ILE A 36 -12.97 3.93 29.05
N SER A 37 -12.48 2.82 29.62
CA SER A 37 -12.44 1.53 28.93
C SER A 37 -13.82 0.88 28.76
N THR A 38 -14.81 1.29 29.53
CA THR A 38 -16.22 0.85 29.41
C THR A 38 -17.10 1.84 28.64
N CYS A 39 -16.57 3.01 28.25
CA CYS A 39 -17.30 4.01 27.50
C CYS A 39 -17.58 3.57 26.05
N MET A 40 -18.86 3.44 25.70
CA MET A 40 -19.30 3.03 24.36
C MET A 40 -18.90 4.00 23.25
N VAL A 41 -18.95 5.31 23.53
CA VAL A 41 -18.58 6.35 22.55
C VAL A 41 -17.09 6.26 22.25
N CYS A 42 -16.24 6.19 23.27
CA CYS A 42 -14.80 6.03 23.08
C CYS A 42 -14.44 4.75 22.34
N GLU A 43 -15.14 3.63 22.62
CA GLU A 43 -14.90 2.36 21.91
C GLU A 43 -15.37 2.45 20.44
N ARG A 44 -16.51 3.10 20.17
CA ARG A 44 -17.04 3.32 18.80
C ARG A 44 -16.08 4.11 17.92
N TYR A 45 -15.43 5.14 18.44
CA TYR A 45 -14.54 6.03 17.68
C TYR A 45 -13.04 5.71 17.85
N ARG A 46 -12.72 4.58 18.48
CA ARG A 46 -11.33 4.25 18.81
C ARG A 46 -10.47 4.07 17.55
N PRO A 47 -9.27 4.68 17.47
CA PRO A 47 -8.37 4.49 16.33
C PRO A 47 -7.97 3.02 16.10
N GLN A 48 -7.79 2.65 14.83
CA GLN A 48 -7.24 1.34 14.44
C GLN A 48 -5.70 1.43 14.40
N THR A 49 -5.02 0.94 15.44
CA THR A 49 -3.57 1.19 15.60
C THR A 49 -2.69 -0.05 15.65
N ILE A 50 -3.23 -1.28 15.69
CA ILE A 50 -2.37 -2.46 15.86
C ILE A 50 -1.89 -3.00 14.51
N LYS A 51 -0.59 -2.84 14.24
CA LYS A 51 0.10 -3.47 13.11
C LYS A 51 0.44 -4.91 13.49
N GLU A 52 -0.09 -5.89 12.77
CA GLU A 52 0.31 -7.30 12.91
C GLU A 52 1.47 -7.65 11.97
N PRO A 53 2.32 -8.64 12.31
CA PRO A 53 3.47 -9.03 11.49
C PRO A 53 3.09 -9.29 10.03
N LEU A 54 3.95 -8.96 9.09
CA LEU A 54 3.67 -9.13 7.66
C LEU A 54 3.55 -10.62 7.32
N ILE A 55 2.44 -11.01 6.69
CA ILE A 55 2.33 -12.32 6.05
C ILE A 55 2.83 -12.13 4.62
N SER A 56 4.02 -12.64 4.34
CA SER A 56 4.60 -12.62 3.00
C SER A 56 3.95 -13.67 2.11
N HIS A 57 3.60 -13.30 0.88
CA HIS A 57 3.14 -14.28 -0.10
C HIS A 57 4.27 -15.21 -0.50
N THR A 58 3.95 -16.49 -0.72
CA THR A 58 4.88 -17.44 -1.32
C THR A 58 5.30 -16.95 -2.71
N ILE A 59 6.62 -17.01 -2.96
CA ILE A 59 7.19 -16.72 -4.28
C ILE A 59 7.03 -17.98 -5.13
N PRO A 60 6.34 -17.92 -6.28
CA PRO A 60 6.12 -19.08 -7.14
C PRO A 60 7.43 -19.74 -7.59
N HIS A 61 7.35 -20.97 -8.07
CA HIS A 61 8.52 -21.68 -8.60
C HIS A 61 8.69 -21.45 -10.09
N LEU A 62 7.59 -21.32 -10.82
CA LEU A 62 7.60 -21.14 -12.27
C LEU A 62 7.11 -19.73 -12.68
N PRO A 63 7.63 -19.18 -13.78
CA PRO A 63 7.08 -17.97 -14.38
C PRO A 63 5.60 -18.17 -14.73
N TYR A 64 4.80 -17.12 -14.58
CA TYR A 64 3.36 -17.12 -14.87
C TYR A 64 2.50 -18.15 -14.11
N GLU A 65 3.06 -18.99 -13.24
CA GLU A 65 2.31 -19.90 -12.36
C GLU A 65 1.28 -19.14 -11.50
N LYS A 66 1.64 -17.93 -11.06
CA LYS A 66 0.81 -17.05 -10.25
C LYS A 66 0.89 -15.62 -10.76
N ILE A 67 -0.28 -15.04 -11.03
CA ILE A 67 -0.41 -13.65 -11.48
C ILE A 67 -1.29 -12.83 -10.52
N GLY A 68 -1.05 -11.52 -10.51
CA GLY A 68 -1.95 -10.54 -9.90
C GLY A 68 -2.62 -9.74 -11.00
N ALA A 69 -3.92 -9.47 -10.85
CA ALA A 69 -4.68 -8.65 -11.78
C ALA A 69 -5.47 -7.58 -11.01
N ASP A 70 -5.47 -6.36 -11.54
CA ASP A 70 -6.23 -5.24 -10.99
C ASP A 70 -6.62 -4.26 -12.11
N ILE A 71 -7.66 -3.45 -11.85
CA ILE A 71 -8.13 -2.42 -12.77
C ILE A 71 -7.85 -1.06 -12.16
N CYS A 72 -7.20 -0.18 -12.91
CA CYS A 72 -6.96 1.18 -12.48
C CYS A 72 -7.46 2.22 -13.48
N ASP A 73 -7.93 3.34 -12.97
CA ASP A 73 -8.32 4.49 -13.79
C ASP A 73 -7.21 5.54 -13.81
N TYR A 74 -7.03 6.13 -14.99
CA TYR A 74 -6.12 7.25 -15.23
C TYR A 74 -6.70 8.16 -16.31
N VAL A 75 -6.94 9.43 -15.98
CA VAL A 75 -7.43 10.48 -16.90
C VAL A 75 -8.65 10.01 -17.72
N GLY A 76 -9.70 9.55 -17.02
CA GLY A 76 -10.96 9.11 -17.63
C GLY A 76 -10.90 7.78 -18.38
N LYS A 77 -9.74 7.10 -18.42
CA LYS A 77 -9.58 5.79 -19.07
C LYS A 77 -9.30 4.70 -18.03
N SER A 78 -9.85 3.51 -18.25
CA SER A 78 -9.59 2.34 -17.42
C SER A 78 -8.54 1.43 -18.05
N TYR A 79 -7.69 0.84 -17.23
CA TYR A 79 -6.61 -0.05 -17.65
C TYR A 79 -6.64 -1.33 -16.81
N LEU A 80 -6.53 -2.48 -17.48
CA LEU A 80 -6.24 -3.75 -16.84
C LEU A 80 -4.73 -3.85 -16.65
N VAL A 81 -4.31 -4.11 -15.41
CA VAL A 81 -2.91 -4.34 -15.05
C VAL A 81 -2.79 -5.78 -14.59
N VAL A 82 -1.98 -6.56 -15.31
CA VAL A 82 -1.65 -7.94 -14.96
C VAL A 82 -0.15 -8.02 -14.70
N GLY A 83 0.25 -8.75 -13.67
CA GLY A 83 1.67 -9.02 -13.50
C GLY A 83 1.99 -10.37 -12.89
N CYS A 84 3.17 -10.86 -13.24
CA CYS A 84 3.69 -12.14 -12.80
C CYS A 84 4.38 -12.00 -11.43
N TYR A 85 3.96 -12.82 -10.45
CA TYR A 85 4.54 -12.77 -9.11
C TYR A 85 6.02 -13.14 -9.07
N LEU A 86 6.48 -14.02 -9.95
CA LEU A 86 7.89 -14.45 -9.97
C LEU A 86 8.76 -13.41 -10.69
N THR A 87 8.50 -13.19 -11.97
CA THR A 87 9.37 -12.39 -12.86
C THR A 87 9.13 -10.88 -12.73
N LYS A 88 8.07 -10.46 -12.05
CA LYS A 88 7.63 -9.05 -11.97
C LYS A 88 7.36 -8.45 -13.35
N TRP A 89 7.13 -9.28 -14.36
CA TRP A 89 6.64 -8.85 -15.64
C TRP A 89 5.26 -8.21 -15.48
N VAL A 90 5.01 -7.13 -16.22
CA VAL A 90 3.77 -6.36 -16.14
C VAL A 90 3.23 -6.17 -17.55
N ASP A 91 1.96 -6.49 -17.72
CA ASP A 91 1.13 -6.19 -18.87
C ASP A 91 0.08 -5.15 -18.48
N VAL A 92 -0.06 -4.13 -19.31
CA VAL A 92 -1.07 -3.08 -19.13
C VAL A 92 -1.81 -2.91 -20.44
N VAL A 93 -3.13 -3.01 -20.39
CA VAL A 93 -3.98 -2.87 -21.56
C VAL A 93 -5.15 -1.98 -21.22
N GLN A 94 -5.45 -1.03 -22.11
CA GLN A 94 -6.62 -0.16 -21.95
C GLN A 94 -7.90 -0.99 -22.13
N LEU A 95 -8.87 -0.75 -21.26
CA LEU A 95 -10.20 -1.34 -21.32
C LEU A 95 -11.19 -0.33 -21.93
N ARG A 96 -12.13 -0.83 -22.73
CA ARG A 96 -13.28 -0.03 -23.19
C ARG A 96 -14.27 0.24 -22.05
N ASN A 97 -14.49 -0.76 -21.21
CA ASN A 97 -15.34 -0.69 -20.03
C ASN A 97 -14.84 -1.71 -18.98
N LYS A 98 -15.39 -1.66 -17.76
CA LYS A 98 -14.99 -2.55 -16.65
C LYS A 98 -15.83 -3.84 -16.59
N SER A 99 -16.45 -4.26 -17.69
CA SER A 99 -17.21 -5.51 -17.73
C SER A 99 -16.31 -6.73 -17.59
N SER A 100 -16.86 -7.83 -17.09
CA SER A 100 -16.16 -9.12 -17.02
C SER A 100 -15.76 -9.61 -18.41
N GLU A 101 -16.63 -9.44 -19.40
CA GLU A 101 -16.39 -9.81 -20.79
C GLU A 101 -15.18 -9.10 -21.40
N GLU A 102 -15.10 -7.77 -21.29
CA GLU A 102 -13.97 -6.99 -21.80
C GLU A 102 -12.65 -7.43 -21.13
N VAL A 103 -12.67 -7.67 -19.82
CA VAL A 103 -11.49 -8.16 -19.07
C VAL A 103 -11.07 -9.54 -19.58
N ILE A 104 -12.01 -10.48 -19.76
CA ILE A 104 -11.72 -11.82 -20.30
C ILE A 104 -11.11 -11.72 -21.70
N ASN A 105 -11.66 -10.86 -22.55
CA ASN A 105 -11.16 -10.64 -23.91
C ASN A 105 -9.73 -10.06 -23.93
N LYS A 106 -9.33 -9.31 -22.89
CA LYS A 106 -7.92 -8.86 -22.73
C LYS A 106 -7.02 -9.92 -22.10
N LEU A 107 -7.54 -10.79 -21.24
CA LEU A 107 -6.76 -11.87 -20.61
C LEU A 107 -6.42 -12.98 -21.61
N LYS A 108 -7.33 -13.36 -22.51
CA LYS A 108 -7.11 -14.45 -23.49
C LYS A 108 -5.82 -14.28 -24.32
N PRO A 109 -5.53 -13.11 -24.94
CA PRO A 109 -4.27 -12.90 -25.65
C PRO A 109 -3.02 -12.97 -24.75
N MET A 110 -3.12 -12.50 -23.51
CA MET A 110 -2.01 -12.59 -22.55
C MET A 110 -1.70 -14.05 -22.21
N PHE A 111 -2.74 -14.87 -21.97
CA PHE A 111 -2.59 -16.29 -21.69
C PHE A 111 -2.10 -17.07 -22.91
N ALA A 112 -2.52 -16.70 -24.12
CA ALA A 112 -1.97 -17.27 -25.34
C ALA A 112 -0.47 -16.96 -25.52
N THR A 113 0.00 -15.81 -25.02
CA THR A 113 1.41 -15.39 -25.14
C THR A 113 2.30 -16.02 -24.06
N HIS A 114 1.81 -16.08 -22.83
CA HIS A 114 2.63 -16.43 -21.67
C HIS A 114 2.33 -17.80 -21.07
N GLY A 115 1.24 -18.44 -21.51
CA GLY A 115 0.65 -19.59 -20.86
C GLY A 115 -0.45 -19.21 -19.87
N ILE A 116 -1.29 -20.20 -19.57
CA ILE A 116 -2.38 -20.05 -18.60
C ILE A 116 -1.79 -20.15 -17.18
N PRO A 117 -2.07 -19.19 -16.28
CA PRO A 117 -1.60 -19.26 -14.91
C PRO A 117 -2.31 -20.39 -14.14
N LYS A 118 -1.71 -20.88 -13.06
CA LYS A 118 -2.42 -21.76 -12.12
C LYS A 118 -3.35 -20.95 -11.21
N ILE A 119 -2.89 -19.79 -10.76
CA ILE A 119 -3.60 -18.93 -9.81
C ILE A 119 -3.59 -17.48 -10.28
N MET A 120 -4.76 -16.85 -10.32
CA MET A 120 -4.94 -15.42 -10.51
C MET A 120 -5.48 -14.78 -9.21
N ILE A 121 -4.73 -13.85 -8.64
CA ILE A 121 -5.17 -13.04 -7.50
C ILE A 121 -5.71 -11.71 -8.01
N CYS A 122 -6.92 -11.34 -7.59
CA CYS A 122 -7.57 -10.12 -8.02
C CYS A 122 -8.54 -9.57 -6.97
N ASP A 123 -9.06 -8.38 -7.22
CA ASP A 123 -10.14 -7.80 -6.41
C ASP A 123 -11.50 -8.41 -6.78
N ASN A 124 -12.54 -8.10 -6.01
CA ASN A 124 -13.81 -8.81 -6.16
C ASN A 124 -14.56 -8.44 -7.44
N VAL A 125 -14.56 -7.17 -7.86
CA VAL A 125 -15.34 -6.69 -9.01
C VAL A 125 -14.38 -6.22 -10.09
N PRO A 126 -14.51 -6.63 -11.37
CA PRO A 126 -15.52 -7.54 -11.95
C PRO A 126 -15.18 -9.04 -11.86
N PHE A 127 -14.09 -9.42 -11.17
CA PHE A 127 -13.52 -10.76 -11.26
C PHE A 127 -14.30 -11.90 -10.56
N SER A 128 -15.30 -11.58 -9.72
CA SER A 128 -16.16 -12.56 -9.06
C SER A 128 -17.46 -12.90 -9.82
N SER A 129 -17.64 -12.28 -10.97
CA SER A 129 -18.78 -12.50 -11.88
C SER A 129 -18.89 -13.95 -12.35
N TRP A 130 -20.09 -14.33 -12.82
CA TRP A 130 -20.34 -15.67 -13.33
C TRP A 130 -19.52 -15.96 -14.59
N GLU A 131 -19.39 -14.98 -15.49
CA GLU A 131 -18.61 -15.11 -16.72
C GLU A 131 -17.14 -15.38 -16.41
N MET A 132 -16.58 -14.68 -15.43
CA MET A 132 -15.18 -14.86 -15.02
C MET A 132 -14.95 -16.23 -14.38
N LYS A 133 -15.91 -16.73 -13.57
CA LYS A 133 -15.86 -18.09 -13.00
C LYS A 133 -16.00 -19.17 -14.07
N LYS A 134 -16.85 -18.95 -15.09
CA LYS A 134 -16.99 -19.85 -16.23
C LYS A 134 -15.68 -19.91 -17.02
N PHE A 135 -15.12 -18.75 -17.35
CA PHE A 135 -13.82 -18.63 -18.01
C PHE A 135 -12.70 -19.34 -17.24
N SER A 136 -12.63 -19.17 -15.91
CA SER A 136 -11.59 -19.82 -15.11
C SER A 136 -11.71 -21.34 -15.09
N LYS A 137 -12.93 -21.88 -15.10
CA LYS A 137 -13.17 -23.32 -15.20
C LYS A 137 -12.80 -23.85 -16.58
N GLU A 138 -13.23 -23.18 -17.65
CA GLU A 138 -12.95 -23.59 -19.03
C GLU A 138 -11.46 -23.56 -19.37
N TRP A 139 -10.73 -22.57 -18.83
CA TRP A 139 -9.30 -22.42 -19.03
C TRP A 139 -8.47 -23.08 -17.91
N CYS A 140 -9.10 -23.81 -16.98
CA CYS A 140 -8.43 -24.60 -15.94
C CYS A 140 -7.49 -23.80 -15.01
N PHE A 141 -7.92 -22.63 -14.53
CA PHE A 141 -7.18 -21.85 -13.52
C PHE A 141 -8.04 -21.40 -12.34
N GLU A 142 -7.39 -21.11 -11.21
CA GLU A 142 -8.05 -20.69 -9.98
C GLU A 142 -8.07 -19.16 -9.82
N ILE A 143 -9.22 -18.60 -9.43
CA ILE A 143 -9.37 -17.19 -9.07
C ILE A 143 -9.49 -17.03 -7.56
N ILE A 144 -8.59 -16.25 -6.97
CA ILE A 144 -8.60 -15.93 -5.55
C ILE A 144 -8.88 -14.43 -5.38
N THR A 145 -10.09 -14.11 -4.93
CA THR A 145 -10.51 -12.71 -4.71
C THR A 145 -10.10 -12.19 -3.32
N SER A 146 -9.50 -11.01 -3.28
CA SER A 146 -9.23 -10.25 -2.06
C SER A 146 -10.55 -9.84 -1.35
N SER A 147 -10.49 -9.57 -0.04
CA SER A 147 -11.66 -9.10 0.70
C SER A 147 -11.83 -7.59 0.52
N HIS A 148 -13.06 -7.11 0.31
CA HIS A 148 -13.45 -5.70 0.07
C HIS A 148 -12.85 -4.64 1.02
N ARG A 149 -12.21 -5.03 2.12
CA ARG A 149 -11.57 -4.10 3.08
C ARG A 149 -10.15 -4.50 3.46
N TYR A 150 -9.54 -5.51 2.84
CA TYR A 150 -8.15 -5.88 3.13
C TYR A 150 -7.22 -5.73 1.90
N PRO A 151 -6.96 -4.48 1.49
CA PRO A 151 -6.11 -4.14 0.35
C PRO A 151 -4.72 -4.81 0.43
N LYS A 152 -4.18 -4.94 1.65
CA LYS A 152 -2.88 -5.59 1.93
C LYS A 152 -2.74 -7.03 1.39
N SER A 153 -3.84 -7.77 1.20
CA SER A 153 -3.78 -9.11 0.56
C SER A 153 -3.54 -9.08 -0.95
N ASN A 154 -3.79 -7.94 -1.60
CA ASN A 154 -3.52 -7.69 -3.02
C ASN A 154 -2.38 -6.67 -3.20
N GLY A 155 -1.49 -6.51 -2.21
CA GLY A 155 -0.44 -5.48 -2.22
C GLY A 155 0.57 -5.60 -3.37
N PHE A 156 0.64 -6.77 -4.03
CA PHE A 156 1.41 -6.90 -5.27
C PHE A 156 0.73 -6.13 -6.42
N SER A 157 -0.57 -6.37 -6.67
CA SER A 157 -1.30 -5.70 -7.74
C SER A 157 -1.44 -4.20 -7.47
N GLU A 158 -1.63 -3.78 -6.21
CA GLU A 158 -1.60 -2.35 -5.83
C GLU A 158 -0.27 -1.68 -6.22
N LYS A 159 0.84 -2.37 -5.97
CA LYS A 159 2.17 -1.87 -6.34
C LYS A 159 2.31 -1.77 -7.85
N LEU A 160 1.78 -2.74 -8.60
CA LEU A 160 1.75 -2.69 -10.06
C LEU A 160 0.91 -1.53 -10.57
N VAL A 161 -0.27 -1.30 -10.02
CA VAL A 161 -1.11 -0.12 -10.33
C VAL A 161 -0.35 1.18 -10.06
N GLY A 162 0.37 1.27 -8.95
CA GLY A 162 1.22 2.42 -8.65
C GLY A 162 2.32 2.64 -9.70
N ILE A 163 2.96 1.56 -10.16
CA ILE A 163 3.95 1.61 -11.25
C ILE A 163 3.28 2.06 -12.55
N THR A 164 2.17 1.44 -12.94
CA THR A 164 1.41 1.79 -14.15
C THR A 164 0.99 3.25 -14.16
N LYS A 165 0.40 3.75 -13.06
CA LYS A 165 0.04 5.17 -12.93
C LYS A 165 1.26 6.08 -13.01
N SER A 166 2.41 5.67 -12.48
CA SER A 166 3.64 6.43 -12.62
C SER A 166 4.14 6.46 -14.06
N LEU A 167 4.05 5.34 -14.80
CA LEU A 167 4.43 5.28 -16.22
C LEU A 167 3.50 6.19 -17.04
N LEU A 168 2.19 6.04 -16.88
CA LEU A 168 1.18 6.86 -17.57
C LEU A 168 1.35 8.36 -17.27
N ARG A 169 1.66 8.71 -16.02
CA ARG A 169 1.88 10.12 -15.62
C ARG A 169 3.16 10.72 -16.17
N LYS A 170 4.26 9.97 -16.19
CA LYS A 170 5.57 10.49 -16.56
C LYS A 170 5.87 10.39 -18.05
N ALA A 171 5.46 9.31 -18.69
CA ALA A 171 5.72 9.05 -20.10
C ALA A 171 4.57 9.52 -21.00
N GLY A 172 3.35 9.63 -20.46
CA GLY A 172 2.13 9.86 -21.24
C GLY A 172 1.46 8.54 -21.67
N PRO A 173 0.12 8.51 -21.80
CA PRO A 173 -0.60 7.33 -22.29
C PRO A 173 -0.17 6.85 -23.68
N GLU A 174 0.26 7.77 -24.54
CA GLU A 174 0.69 7.52 -25.92
C GLU A 174 2.03 6.78 -26.02
N LYS A 175 2.89 6.90 -25.00
CA LYS A 175 4.19 6.21 -24.90
C LYS A 175 4.17 5.03 -23.93
N LEU A 176 2.97 4.53 -23.58
CA LEU A 176 2.82 3.47 -22.60
C LEU A 176 3.62 2.22 -22.98
N TYR A 177 3.60 1.83 -24.26
CA TYR A 177 4.25 0.61 -24.72
C TYR A 177 5.78 0.71 -24.71
N GLU A 178 6.33 1.86 -25.08
CA GLU A 178 7.76 2.14 -24.94
C GLU A 178 8.18 2.15 -23.46
N ALA A 179 7.39 2.79 -22.61
CA ALA A 179 7.65 2.84 -21.17
C ALA A 179 7.60 1.44 -20.54
N LEU A 180 6.67 0.58 -20.99
CA LEU A 180 6.59 -0.82 -20.59
C LEU A 180 7.79 -1.63 -21.07
N LEU A 181 8.25 -1.44 -22.31
CA LEU A 181 9.43 -2.11 -22.84
C LEU A 181 10.66 -1.79 -22.00
N GLU A 182 10.90 -0.51 -21.71
CA GLU A 182 12.02 -0.07 -20.87
C GLU A 182 11.90 -0.60 -19.44
N TYR A 183 10.69 -0.60 -18.86
CA TYR A 183 10.45 -1.19 -17.54
C TYR A 183 10.81 -2.69 -17.52
N ARG A 184 10.43 -3.44 -18.56
CA ARG A 184 10.71 -4.89 -18.69
C ARG A 184 12.20 -5.18 -18.89
N CYS A 185 12.94 -4.26 -19.51
CA CYS A 185 14.38 -4.34 -19.70
C CYS A 185 15.18 -3.89 -18.47
N THR A 186 14.60 -3.11 -17.57
CA THR A 186 15.30 -2.53 -16.41
C THR A 186 15.44 -3.55 -15.27
N PRO A 187 16.65 -3.76 -14.72
CA PRO A 187 16.84 -4.61 -13.54
C PRO A 187 15.99 -4.18 -12.36
N ILE A 188 15.45 -5.16 -11.63
CA ILE A 188 14.69 -4.87 -10.42
C ILE A 188 15.63 -4.28 -9.37
N SER A 189 15.23 -3.16 -8.74
CA SER A 189 16.01 -2.53 -7.66
C SER A 189 16.48 -3.54 -6.61
N GLY A 190 17.79 -3.60 -6.35
CA GLY A 190 18.40 -4.56 -5.43
C GLY A 190 18.57 -5.99 -6.00
N MET A 191 18.41 -6.17 -7.30
CA MET A 191 18.74 -7.37 -8.08
C MET A 191 19.53 -6.97 -9.33
N SER A 192 20.23 -7.94 -9.93
CA SER A 192 21.00 -7.75 -11.17
C SER A 192 20.23 -8.13 -12.45
N VAL A 193 19.00 -8.64 -12.32
CA VAL A 193 18.21 -9.16 -13.44
C VAL A 193 16.91 -8.39 -13.64
N SER A 194 16.51 -8.23 -14.91
CA SER A 194 15.26 -7.58 -15.32
C SER A 194 14.09 -8.55 -15.44
N PRO A 195 12.84 -8.06 -15.51
CA PRO A 195 11.69 -8.89 -15.84
C PRO A 195 11.84 -9.70 -17.13
N SER A 196 12.41 -9.13 -18.19
CA SER A 196 12.63 -9.84 -19.45
C SER A 196 13.64 -10.98 -19.30
N GLN A 197 14.72 -10.76 -18.57
CA GLN A 197 15.73 -11.78 -18.32
C GLN A 197 15.18 -12.93 -17.48
N MET A 198 14.27 -12.67 -16.53
CA MET A 198 13.67 -13.72 -15.72
C MET A 198 12.55 -14.48 -16.45
N LEU A 199 11.81 -13.82 -17.35
CA LEU A 199 10.68 -14.46 -18.06
C LEU A 199 11.10 -15.12 -19.38
N LEU A 200 11.94 -14.44 -20.15
CA LEU A 200 12.29 -14.82 -21.51
C LEU A 200 13.73 -15.31 -21.63
N SER A 201 14.48 -15.33 -20.52
CA SER A 201 15.90 -15.71 -20.48
C SER A 201 16.75 -14.89 -21.45
N ARG A 202 16.39 -13.64 -21.73
CA ARG A 202 17.15 -12.75 -22.63
C ARG A 202 16.90 -11.29 -22.35
N LYS A 203 17.83 -10.44 -22.78
CA LYS A 203 17.59 -9.01 -22.91
C LYS A 203 16.80 -8.73 -24.19
N LEU A 204 15.95 -7.72 -24.15
CA LEU A 204 15.18 -7.30 -25.33
C LEU A 204 15.93 -6.19 -26.05
N ARG A 205 15.83 -6.16 -27.37
CA ARG A 205 16.27 -5.02 -28.16
C ARG A 205 15.29 -3.87 -27.94
N ALA A 206 15.78 -2.80 -27.31
CA ALA A 206 15.03 -1.57 -27.07
C ALA A 206 15.63 -0.42 -27.89
N LYS A 207 15.25 0.82 -27.61
CA LYS A 207 15.81 2.00 -28.31
C LYS A 207 17.25 2.28 -27.90
N LEU A 208 17.64 1.88 -26.69
CA LEU A 208 19.03 1.96 -26.24
C LEU A 208 19.91 0.95 -26.99
N PRO A 209 21.09 1.35 -27.50
CA PRO A 209 22.03 0.43 -28.12
C PRO A 209 22.43 -0.71 -27.18
N ILE A 210 22.50 -1.91 -27.71
CA ILE A 210 22.90 -3.12 -27.01
C ILE A 210 23.66 -4.03 -27.98
N THR A 211 24.73 -4.66 -27.51
CA THR A 211 25.55 -5.54 -28.35
C THR A 211 24.82 -6.86 -28.64
N GLN A 212 25.18 -7.49 -29.76
CA GLN A 212 24.60 -8.78 -30.14
C GLN A 212 24.88 -9.86 -29.08
N THR A 213 26.05 -9.81 -28.44
CA THR A 213 26.44 -10.72 -27.36
C THR A 213 25.51 -10.61 -26.15
N GLU A 214 25.13 -9.39 -25.77
CA GLU A 214 24.21 -9.14 -24.64
C GLU A 214 22.76 -9.54 -24.93
N LEU A 215 22.38 -9.64 -26.21
CA LEU A 215 21.08 -10.13 -26.65
C LEU A 215 20.96 -11.66 -26.64
N GLN A 216 22.07 -12.39 -26.54
CA GLN A 216 22.05 -13.84 -26.52
C GLN A 216 21.27 -14.35 -25.30
N PRO A 217 20.44 -15.39 -25.46
CA PRO A 217 19.69 -15.96 -24.34
C PRO A 217 20.60 -16.55 -23.27
N VAL A 218 20.31 -16.23 -22.00
CA VAL A 218 20.97 -16.75 -20.81
C VAL A 218 19.92 -17.09 -19.76
N VAL A 219 19.95 -18.33 -19.27
CA VAL A 219 19.08 -18.79 -18.18
C VAL A 219 19.65 -18.38 -16.82
N HIS A 220 18.98 -17.45 -16.15
CA HIS A 220 19.34 -17.05 -14.79
C HIS A 220 18.74 -18.01 -13.76
N LYS A 221 19.55 -18.83 -13.09
CA LYS A 221 19.05 -19.89 -12.19
C LYS A 221 18.69 -19.42 -10.77
N HIS A 222 19.38 -18.41 -10.24
CA HIS A 222 19.32 -18.05 -8.81
C HIS A 222 18.55 -16.76 -8.48
N PHE A 223 17.82 -16.17 -9.45
CA PHE A 223 17.10 -14.92 -9.18
C PHE A 223 15.99 -15.09 -8.13
N ARG A 224 15.40 -16.29 -8.03
CA ARG A 224 14.35 -16.60 -7.06
C ARG A 224 14.85 -16.48 -5.62
N GLU A 225 16.05 -16.97 -5.34
CA GLU A 225 16.69 -16.83 -4.02
C GLU A 225 16.90 -15.36 -3.66
N GLY A 226 17.31 -14.54 -4.64
CA GLY A 226 17.41 -13.09 -4.48
C GLY A 226 16.07 -12.44 -4.12
N LEU A 227 14.97 -12.87 -4.76
CA LEU A 227 13.61 -12.41 -4.41
C LEU A 227 13.21 -12.82 -2.99
N ILE A 228 13.53 -14.05 -2.57
CA ILE A 228 13.25 -14.56 -1.21
C ILE A 228 14.01 -13.72 -0.18
N LYS A 229 15.33 -13.53 -0.37
CA LYS A 229 16.17 -12.70 0.52
C LYS A 229 15.64 -11.27 0.61
N LYS A 230 15.23 -10.68 -0.51
CA LYS A 230 14.64 -9.33 -0.55
C LYS A 230 13.33 -9.28 0.23
N GLN A 231 12.44 -10.26 0.04
CA GLN A 231 11.16 -10.34 0.75
C GLN A 231 11.36 -10.53 2.26
N ALA A 232 12.29 -11.39 2.66
CA ALA A 232 12.65 -11.62 4.06
C ALA A 232 13.18 -10.33 4.73
N ARG A 233 14.06 -9.59 4.03
CA ARG A 233 14.56 -8.29 4.52
C ARG A 233 13.43 -7.29 4.71
N THR A 234 12.51 -7.16 3.74
CA THR A 234 11.34 -6.28 3.87
C THR A 234 10.45 -6.67 5.05
N LYS A 235 10.22 -7.97 5.25
CA LYS A 235 9.46 -8.50 6.39
C LYS A 235 10.13 -8.14 7.71
N LEU A 236 11.44 -8.35 7.84
CA LEU A 236 12.20 -8.02 9.06
C LEU A 236 12.02 -6.56 9.47
N TYR A 237 12.17 -5.61 8.53
CA TYR A 237 12.00 -4.19 8.84
C TYR A 237 10.55 -3.82 9.18
N TYR A 238 9.57 -4.41 8.49
CA TYR A 238 8.16 -4.17 8.79
C TYR A 238 7.78 -4.69 10.19
N ASP A 239 8.28 -5.88 10.55
CA ASP A 239 7.91 -6.56 11.79
C ASP A 239 8.47 -5.90 13.05
N LYS A 240 9.48 -5.02 12.93
CA LYS A 240 10.02 -4.23 14.06
C LYS A 240 8.96 -3.37 14.77
N GLN A 241 7.92 -2.96 14.06
CA GLN A 241 6.81 -2.16 14.59
C GLN A 241 5.50 -2.95 14.72
N ALA A 242 5.58 -4.28 14.59
CA ALA A 242 4.41 -5.14 14.56
C ALA A 242 4.30 -5.99 15.82
N HIS A 243 3.07 -6.22 16.27
CA HIS A 243 2.77 -6.99 17.46
C HIS A 243 1.83 -8.15 17.14
N VAL A 244 2.12 -9.32 17.70
CA VAL A 244 1.25 -10.49 17.58
C VAL A 244 -0.02 -10.23 18.38
N ARG A 245 -1.17 -10.43 17.74
CA ARG A 245 -2.48 -10.31 18.39
C ARG A 245 -3.01 -11.70 18.75
N PRO A 246 -3.68 -11.88 19.90
CA PRO A 246 -4.39 -13.12 20.22
C PRO A 246 -5.43 -13.48 19.16
N GLU A 247 -5.66 -14.77 18.95
CA GLU A 247 -6.77 -15.26 18.10
C GLU A 247 -8.12 -15.05 18.80
N PHE A 248 -9.19 -14.95 18.00
CA PHE A 248 -10.56 -14.90 18.50
C PHE A 248 -11.21 -16.29 18.46
N ILE A 249 -12.10 -16.55 19.42
CA ILE A 249 -12.80 -17.83 19.56
C ILE A 249 -14.24 -17.70 19.04
N SER A 250 -14.84 -18.81 18.58
CA SER A 250 -16.26 -18.84 18.20
C SER A 250 -17.15 -18.42 19.38
N GLY A 251 -18.16 -17.60 19.11
CA GLY A 251 -19.06 -17.03 20.13
C GLY A 251 -18.52 -15.80 20.85
N GLU A 252 -17.26 -15.41 20.65
CA GLU A 252 -16.68 -14.23 21.30
C GLU A 252 -17.36 -12.93 20.82
N LYS A 253 -17.75 -12.08 21.79
CA LYS A 253 -18.28 -10.74 21.51
C LYS A 253 -17.13 -9.80 21.17
N VAL A 254 -17.25 -9.10 20.04
CA VAL A 254 -16.18 -8.27 19.48
C VAL A 254 -16.76 -6.98 18.90
N MET A 255 -15.89 -6.02 18.64
CA MET A 255 -16.21 -4.83 17.85
C MET A 255 -15.65 -5.00 16.43
N VAL A 256 -16.45 -4.68 15.42
CA VAL A 256 -16.09 -4.77 14.00
C VAL A 256 -16.12 -3.38 13.36
N ARG A 257 -15.10 -3.04 12.57
CA ARG A 257 -15.03 -1.74 11.91
C ARG A 257 -15.97 -1.65 10.70
N VAL A 258 -16.89 -0.68 10.74
CA VAL A 258 -17.82 -0.31 9.65
C VAL A 258 -17.63 1.16 9.30
N GLY A 259 -17.03 1.42 8.13
CA GLY A 259 -16.62 2.79 7.75
C GLY A 259 -15.56 3.32 8.73
N THR A 260 -15.84 4.46 9.34
CA THR A 260 -14.98 5.09 10.34
C THR A 260 -15.23 4.61 11.77
N GLN A 261 -16.31 3.86 12.01
CA GLN A 261 -16.80 3.52 13.35
C GLN A 261 -16.65 2.02 13.67
N TRP A 262 -16.67 1.70 14.96
CA TRP A 262 -16.73 0.33 15.48
C TRP A 262 -18.14 -0.04 15.92
N GLU A 263 -18.65 -1.17 15.44
CA GLU A 263 -19.97 -1.70 15.79
C GLU A 263 -19.87 -3.06 16.49
N PRO A 264 -20.76 -3.40 17.44
CA PRO A 264 -20.80 -4.73 18.06
C PRO A 264 -21.10 -5.86 17.08
N ALA A 265 -20.41 -6.99 17.26
CA ALA A 265 -20.59 -8.21 16.48
C ALA A 265 -20.18 -9.45 17.30
N VAL A 266 -20.51 -10.64 16.77
CA VAL A 266 -20.11 -11.92 17.36
C VAL A 266 -19.30 -12.73 16.36
N ILE A 267 -18.22 -13.35 16.82
CA ILE A 267 -17.43 -14.28 15.99
C ILE A 267 -18.24 -15.56 15.76
N VAL A 268 -18.48 -15.91 14.49
CA VAL A 268 -19.13 -17.16 14.11
C VAL A 268 -18.10 -18.28 14.00
N LYS A 269 -17.01 -18.05 13.27
CA LYS A 269 -15.88 -18.99 13.15
C LYS A 269 -14.68 -18.34 12.48
N LYS A 270 -13.52 -18.97 12.63
CA LYS A 270 -12.33 -18.67 11.82
C LYS A 270 -12.58 -19.09 10.36
N HIS A 271 -12.18 -18.23 9.43
CA HIS A 271 -12.28 -18.50 7.99
C HIS A 271 -11.04 -19.25 7.50
N SER A 272 -11.11 -19.91 6.34
CA SER A 272 -9.98 -20.64 5.74
C SER A 272 -8.80 -19.75 5.37
N THR A 273 -9.06 -18.47 5.09
CA THR A 273 -8.03 -17.49 4.75
C THR A 273 -7.36 -16.93 6.01
N PRO A 274 -6.04 -16.69 6.01
CA PRO A 274 -5.31 -16.18 7.18
C PRO A 274 -5.92 -14.91 7.76
N ARG A 275 -5.90 -14.81 9.09
CA ARG A 275 -6.40 -13.65 9.86
C ARG A 275 -7.81 -13.22 9.47
N SER A 276 -8.66 -14.13 9.00
CA SER A 276 -10.02 -13.82 8.58
C SER A 276 -11.02 -14.61 9.41
N TYR A 277 -12.13 -13.96 9.76
CA TYR A 277 -13.22 -14.54 10.54
C TYR A 277 -14.54 -14.23 9.86
N LEU A 278 -15.51 -15.13 10.05
CA LEU A 278 -16.91 -14.85 9.79
C LEU A 278 -17.50 -14.23 11.05
N VAL A 279 -18.11 -13.05 10.90
CA VAL A 279 -18.70 -12.30 12.00
C VAL A 279 -20.18 -12.04 11.72
N LYS A 280 -21.02 -12.18 12.74
CA LYS A 280 -22.44 -11.84 12.69
C LYS A 280 -22.61 -10.42 13.22
N ASN A 281 -23.06 -9.51 12.36
CA ASN A 281 -23.33 -8.12 12.74
C ASN A 281 -24.64 -8.02 13.55
N LYS A 282 -24.89 -6.83 14.14
CA LYS A 282 -26.16 -6.50 14.82
C LYS A 282 -27.43 -6.84 13.99
N ASN A 283 -27.38 -6.66 12.66
CA ASN A 283 -28.50 -6.95 11.75
C ASN A 283 -28.62 -8.44 11.38
N GLY A 284 -27.91 -9.35 12.06
CA GLY A 284 -27.94 -10.79 11.79
C GLY A 284 -27.16 -11.26 10.54
N ARG A 285 -26.69 -10.35 9.68
CA ARG A 285 -25.89 -10.68 8.49
C ARG A 285 -24.51 -11.21 8.86
N ILE A 286 -24.09 -12.28 8.19
CA ILE A 286 -22.75 -12.87 8.32
C ILE A 286 -21.83 -12.26 7.26
N VAL A 287 -20.72 -11.67 7.70
CA VAL A 287 -19.74 -11.05 6.81
C VAL A 287 -18.33 -11.53 7.12
N ARG A 288 -17.49 -11.64 6.08
CA ARG A 288 -16.06 -11.91 6.26
C ARG A 288 -15.33 -10.64 6.69
N ARG A 289 -14.54 -10.72 7.77
CA ARG A 289 -13.69 -9.62 8.26
C ARG A 289 -12.28 -10.10 8.57
N ASN A 290 -11.29 -9.28 8.21
CA ASN A 290 -9.91 -9.50 8.64
C ASN A 290 -9.78 -9.11 10.12
N LYS A 291 -8.90 -9.78 10.85
CA LYS A 291 -8.54 -9.55 12.25
C LYS A 291 -8.19 -8.09 12.54
N CYS A 292 -7.60 -7.37 11.59
CA CYS A 292 -7.32 -5.95 11.74
C CYS A 292 -8.59 -5.09 11.90
N HIS A 293 -9.74 -5.53 11.38
CA HIS A 293 -11.05 -4.88 11.53
C HIS A 293 -11.88 -5.44 12.68
N ILE A 294 -11.28 -6.23 13.57
CA ILE A 294 -11.93 -6.84 14.72
C ILE A 294 -11.16 -6.46 15.98
N ARG A 295 -11.85 -6.14 17.06
CA ARG A 295 -11.26 -5.86 18.38
C ARG A 295 -12.04 -6.58 19.47
N LYS A 296 -11.34 -6.93 20.55
CA LYS A 296 -12.01 -7.37 21.77
C LYS A 296 -12.79 -6.19 22.34
N THR A 297 -14.01 -6.46 22.78
CA THR A 297 -14.76 -5.49 23.56
C THR A 297 -14.36 -5.63 25.02
N ASN A 298 -14.16 -4.50 25.70
CA ASN A 298 -14.00 -4.46 27.16
C ASN A 298 -15.37 -4.34 27.86
N ILE A 299 -16.45 -4.20 27.09
CA ILE A 299 -17.81 -4.07 27.60
C ILE A 299 -18.32 -5.47 27.93
N GLN A 300 -18.26 -5.84 29.21
CA GLN A 300 -19.04 -6.95 29.73
C GLN A 300 -20.44 -6.42 30.08
N THR A 301 -21.47 -7.07 29.53
CA THR A 301 -22.93 -6.89 29.75
C THR A 301 -23.72 -5.90 28.88
N ASN A 302 -24.94 -6.35 28.59
CA ASN A 302 -26.05 -5.69 27.91
C ASN A 302 -26.47 -4.43 28.68
N LYS A 303 -25.81 -3.29 28.44
CA LYS A 303 -26.49 -2.01 28.65
C LYS A 303 -27.12 -1.62 27.32
N GLU A 304 -28.42 -1.82 27.23
CA GLU A 304 -29.25 -1.11 26.27
C GLU A 304 -28.89 0.37 26.32
N LEU A 305 -28.87 1.00 25.15
CA LEU A 305 -28.67 2.43 25.01
C LEU A 305 -29.68 3.11 25.94
N ASN A 306 -29.20 3.83 26.95
CA ASN A 306 -30.09 4.79 27.60
C ASN A 306 -30.34 5.90 26.55
N PRO A 307 -31.59 6.14 26.12
CA PRO A 307 -31.89 7.07 25.02
C PRO A 307 -31.62 8.54 25.38
N ASP A 308 -31.32 8.84 26.65
CA ASP A 308 -31.38 10.21 27.18
C ASP A 308 -30.16 11.10 26.88
N TYR A 309 -29.33 10.74 25.91
CA TYR A 309 -28.41 11.73 25.36
C TYR A 309 -29.06 12.38 24.15
N HIS A 310 -29.69 13.53 24.40
CA HIS A 310 -30.31 14.40 23.41
C HIS A 310 -29.48 14.46 22.12
N ASP A 311 -29.98 13.72 21.13
CA ASP A 311 -29.85 14.02 19.72
C ASP A 311 -30.42 15.42 19.53
N LEU A 312 -29.56 16.44 19.64
CA LEU A 312 -29.87 17.76 19.09
C LEU A 312 -29.82 17.59 17.59
N GLY A 313 -30.97 17.13 17.08
CA GLY A 313 -31.21 16.78 15.71
C GLY A 313 -30.92 17.94 14.77
N ASP A 314 -30.61 17.52 13.55
CA ASP A 314 -30.80 18.29 12.33
C ASP A 314 -32.20 18.93 12.32
N GLU A 315 -32.30 20.21 12.67
CA GLU A 315 -33.38 21.09 12.22
C GLU A 315 -33.00 22.57 12.45
N TRP A 316 -32.36 23.17 11.45
CA TRP A 316 -32.61 24.59 11.13
C TRP A 316 -32.53 24.80 9.63
N SER A 317 -33.64 24.45 8.96
CA SER A 317 -34.03 25.14 7.73
C SER A 317 -35.31 25.89 8.03
N ILE A 318 -35.22 27.22 7.96
CA ILE A 318 -36.22 28.24 7.54
C ILE A 318 -36.16 29.48 8.44
N CYS A 319 -35.42 30.48 7.95
CA CYS A 319 -35.78 31.91 7.91
C CYS A 319 -34.71 32.54 7.00
N GLY A 320 -35.01 32.96 5.77
CA GLY A 320 -35.98 33.99 5.41
C GLY A 320 -35.19 35.21 4.96
N ASN A 321 -35.36 35.59 3.69
CA ASN A 321 -34.71 36.72 3.03
C ASN A 321 -34.71 38.00 3.89
N ASN A 322 -33.60 38.73 3.91
CA ASN A 322 -33.60 40.18 3.65
C ASN A 322 -32.20 40.71 3.29
N THR A 323 -32.26 41.61 2.33
CA THR A 323 -31.25 42.37 1.59
C THR A 323 -30.49 43.44 2.39
N GLN A 324 -29.27 43.75 1.91
CA GLN A 324 -28.45 44.98 2.09
C GLN A 324 -27.90 45.20 3.52
N ASP A 325 -26.65 45.61 3.78
CA ASP A 325 -25.76 46.47 3.00
C ASP A 325 -24.29 46.39 3.52
N ASN A 326 -23.36 46.65 2.59
CA ASN A 326 -21.96 47.15 2.68
C ASN A 326 -21.04 46.99 3.92
N GLY A 327 -19.78 46.62 3.63
CA GLY A 327 -18.64 46.81 4.55
C GLY A 327 -17.31 46.21 4.10
N LEU A 328 -16.59 46.94 3.23
CA LEU A 328 -15.19 46.75 2.82
C LEU A 328 -14.22 46.53 4.00
N TYR A 329 -13.27 45.58 3.88
CA TYR A 329 -11.88 45.78 4.34
C TYR A 329 -10.86 44.94 3.53
N HIS A 330 -9.96 45.68 2.87
CA HIS A 330 -8.72 45.25 2.23
C HIS A 330 -7.57 45.09 3.25
N SER A 331 -6.64 44.16 3.00
CA SER A 331 -5.19 44.24 3.32
C SER A 331 -4.51 42.96 2.81
N ASN A 332 -3.88 42.92 1.63
CA ASN A 332 -2.52 43.32 1.22
C ASN A 332 -1.31 42.62 1.90
N ASN A 333 -0.68 41.75 1.10
CA ASN A 333 0.74 41.69 0.72
C ASN A 333 1.86 41.21 1.67
N ASN A 334 2.40 40.05 1.25
CA ASN A 334 3.79 39.77 0.83
C ASN A 334 4.77 38.97 1.72
N PRO A 335 5.61 38.11 1.10
CA PRO A 335 6.48 37.14 1.77
C PRO A 335 7.91 37.67 1.96
N VAL A 336 8.58 37.27 3.04
CA VAL A 336 9.98 37.64 3.30
C VAL A 336 10.91 36.53 2.83
N ASN A 337 11.70 36.86 1.81
CA ASN A 337 12.86 36.13 1.30
C ASN A 337 14.12 36.79 1.90
N LEU A 338 15.02 36.03 2.51
CA LEU A 338 16.33 36.53 2.95
C LEU A 338 17.45 35.64 2.40
N ASN A 339 17.96 36.06 1.23
CA ASN A 339 19.31 35.74 0.77
C ASN A 339 20.29 36.69 1.49
N ARG A 340 21.36 36.15 2.07
CA ARG A 340 22.63 36.88 2.25
C ARG A 340 23.82 35.94 2.00
N ASN A 341 24.48 36.19 0.88
CA ASN A 341 25.88 35.85 0.64
C ASN A 341 26.75 36.83 1.44
N THR A 342 27.81 36.34 2.07
CA THR A 342 29.07 37.08 2.23
C THR A 342 30.24 36.10 2.36
N SER A 343 31.28 36.38 1.59
CA SER A 343 32.50 35.61 1.37
C SER A 343 33.64 36.08 2.29
N HIS A 344 34.75 35.32 2.24
CA HIS A 344 36.11 35.59 2.78
C HIS A 344 36.30 35.16 4.25
N THR A 345 37.34 34.41 4.64
CA THR A 345 38.76 34.47 4.24
C THR A 345 39.48 33.10 4.31
N THR A 346 40.55 33.04 3.53
CA THR A 346 41.59 32.02 3.36
C THR A 346 42.56 31.92 4.55
N SER A 347 43.05 30.71 4.85
CA SER A 347 44.45 30.51 5.26
C SER A 347 44.93 29.09 4.93
N GLN A 348 46.13 29.06 4.37
CA GLN A 348 46.85 27.91 3.84
C GLN A 348 47.42 27.03 4.97
N ASN A 349 47.61 25.74 4.70
CA ASN A 349 48.89 25.06 4.91
C ASN A 349 48.92 23.75 4.13
N GLY A 350 49.91 23.64 3.25
CA GLY A 350 50.16 22.45 2.44
C GLY A 350 51.11 21.48 3.12
N TYR A 351 51.10 20.23 2.67
CA TYR A 351 52.26 19.35 2.61
C TYR A 351 52.08 18.41 1.42
N LEU A 352 53.04 18.45 0.49
CA LEU A 352 53.21 17.49 -0.59
C LEU A 352 53.79 16.18 -0.04
N HIS A 353 53.28 15.06 -0.51
CA HIS A 353 54.13 13.89 -0.82
C HIS A 353 53.62 13.23 -2.10
N SER A 354 54.51 13.16 -3.08
CA SER A 354 54.36 12.46 -4.36
C SER A 354 54.56 10.95 -4.17
N ASN A 355 53.86 10.14 -4.99
CA ASN A 355 54.41 8.93 -5.58
C ASN A 355 53.57 8.50 -6.81
N ASN A 356 54.27 8.25 -7.91
CA ASN A 356 53.78 7.99 -9.27
C ASN A 356 53.09 6.63 -9.43
N SER A 357 52.01 6.57 -10.23
CA SER A 357 51.69 5.43 -11.10
C SER A 357 50.56 5.74 -12.09
N ALA A 358 50.84 5.50 -13.37
CA ALA A 358 49.97 5.34 -14.54
C ALA A 358 48.76 6.30 -14.71
N SER A 359 48.90 7.25 -15.64
CA SER A 359 47.86 8.17 -16.08
C SER A 359 46.63 7.45 -16.66
N SER A 360 45.53 7.44 -15.91
CA SER A 360 44.18 7.44 -16.48
C SER A 360 43.55 8.77 -16.10
N ASN A 361 43.43 9.68 -17.07
CA ASN A 361 42.77 10.96 -16.81
C ASN A 361 41.31 10.69 -16.40
N PRO A 362 40.84 11.19 -15.23
CA PRO A 362 39.47 10.98 -14.80
C PRO A 362 38.49 11.66 -15.78
N VAL A 363 37.38 11.00 -16.09
CA VAL A 363 36.38 11.49 -17.07
C VAL A 363 35.81 12.85 -16.63
N TYR A 364 35.62 13.02 -15.32
CA TYR A 364 35.43 14.30 -14.66
C TYR A 364 35.61 14.14 -13.15
N ILE A 365 35.84 15.27 -12.47
CA ILE A 365 35.92 15.35 -11.00
C ILE A 365 34.61 15.96 -10.49
N THR A 366 33.99 15.30 -9.51
CA THR A 366 32.76 15.84 -8.89
C THR A 366 33.05 17.13 -8.11
N ARG A 367 32.04 17.97 -7.87
CA ARG A 367 32.16 19.17 -6.99
C ARG A 367 32.71 18.90 -5.59
N ARG A 368 32.80 17.64 -5.15
CA ARG A 368 33.37 17.19 -3.88
C ARG A 368 34.73 16.48 -4.02
N GLY A 369 35.40 16.62 -5.17
CA GLY A 369 36.76 16.13 -5.38
C GLY A 369 36.91 14.63 -5.66
N ARG A 370 35.81 13.89 -5.88
CA ARG A 370 35.91 12.46 -6.27
C ARG A 370 36.17 12.31 -7.77
N ASN A 371 37.19 11.51 -8.09
CA ASN A 371 37.49 11.05 -9.44
C ASN A 371 36.45 10.02 -9.90
N VAL A 372 35.85 10.25 -11.07
CA VAL A 372 34.94 9.29 -11.71
C VAL A 372 35.63 8.71 -12.94
N ASN A 373 35.91 7.40 -12.90
CA ASN A 373 36.53 6.66 -14.00
C ASN A 373 35.46 6.01 -14.89
N ARG A 374 35.72 5.93 -16.19
CA ARG A 374 34.86 5.20 -17.14
C ARG A 374 34.92 3.70 -16.82
N PRO A 375 33.78 3.00 -16.65
CA PRO A 375 33.81 1.54 -16.53
C PRO A 375 34.29 0.89 -17.84
N SER A 376 35.21 -0.07 -17.77
CA SER A 376 35.88 -0.71 -18.92
C SER A 376 34.93 -1.34 -19.95
N ARG A 377 33.72 -1.76 -19.53
CA ARG A 377 32.67 -2.28 -20.42
C ARG A 377 32.15 -1.28 -21.46
N TYR A 378 32.59 -0.02 -21.41
CA TYR A 378 32.20 1.04 -22.32
C TYR A 378 33.32 1.46 -23.28
N ASP A 379 34.47 0.78 -23.28
CA ASP A 379 35.62 1.17 -24.11
C ASP A 379 35.35 0.96 -25.61
N ASP A 380 34.44 0.06 -25.96
CA ASP A 380 34.01 -0.22 -27.34
C ASP A 380 33.06 0.83 -27.93
N TYR A 381 32.62 1.82 -27.13
CA TYR A 381 31.78 2.91 -27.60
C TYR A 381 32.64 4.16 -27.83
N LEU A 382 33.20 4.28 -29.03
CA LEU A 382 33.60 5.58 -29.57
C LEU A 382 32.35 6.22 -30.21
N LEU A 383 32.11 7.50 -29.90
CA LEU A 383 31.04 8.29 -30.50
C LEU A 383 31.21 8.43 -32.01
#